data_AF-A0A523DI88-F1
#
_entry.id   AF-A0A523DI88-F1
#
_cell.length_a   1.000
_cell.length_b   1.000
_cell.length_c   1.000
_cell.angle_alpha   90.00
_cell.angle_beta   90.00
_cell.angle_gamma   90.00
#
_symmetry.space_group_name_H-M   'P 1'
#
loop_
_entity.id
_entity.type
_entity.pdbx_description
1 polymer ?
#
loop_
_entity_poly.entity_id
_entity_poly.type
_entity_poly.pdbx_seq_one_letter_code
_entity_poly.pdbx_strand_id
1 'polypeptide(L)'
;MYLLETGLVLLVAPWSTFWERNWLVETSPLLGGVIRLAAVRGAVSGVGVVNLCAGLWELAVSLLALVRPVGASVPRPPEPDRGT
;
A
#
# COMPACT_ATOMS: atom_id res chain seq x y z
N MET A 1 -0.43 6.54 -2.51
CA MET A 1 0.79 5.80 -2.93
C MET A 1 1.86 5.67 -1.83
N TYR A 2 1.69 6.21 -0.62
CA TYR A 2 2.66 6.04 0.47
C TYR A 2 2.56 4.69 1.21
N LEU A 3 1.34 4.16 1.37
CA LEU A 3 1.11 2.91 2.13
C LEU A 3 1.78 1.68 1.49
N LEU A 4 1.85 1.62 0.16
CA LEU A 4 2.49 0.51 -0.54
C LEU A 4 4.01 0.52 -0.33
N GLU A 5 4.62 1.70 -0.46
CA GLU A 5 6.06 1.90 -0.29
C GLU A 5 6.47 1.69 1.17
N THR A 6 5.75 2.30 2.11
CA THR A 6 5.95 2.09 3.55
C THR A 6 5.68 0.64 3.96
N GLY A 7 4.70 -0.03 3.35
CA GLY A 7 4.39 -1.45 3.59
C GLY A 7 5.50 -2.38 3.10
N LEU A 8 6.05 -2.12 1.91
CA LEU A 8 7.17 -2.88 1.35
C LEU A 8 8.45 -2.64 2.15
N VAL A 9 8.72 -1.39 2.54
CA VAL A 9 9.82 -1.04 3.43
C VAL A 9 9.68 -1.74 4.77
N LEU A 10 8.49 -1.74 5.40
CA LEU A 10 8.24 -2.46 6.66
C LEU A 10 8.34 -3.99 6.50
N LEU A 11 8.05 -4.52 5.31
CA LEU A 11 8.16 -5.95 5.03
C LEU A 11 9.62 -6.39 4.85
N VAL A 12 10.42 -5.61 4.11
CA VAL A 12 11.83 -5.90 3.79
C VAL A 12 12.77 -5.48 4.91
N ALA A 13 12.43 -4.42 5.64
CA ALA A 13 13.21 -3.89 6.75
C ALA A 13 13.67 -4.96 7.74
N PRO A 14 12.81 -5.81 8.35
CA PRO A 14 13.22 -6.84 9.30
C PRO A 14 14.00 -8.02 8.69
N TRP A 15 14.13 -8.07 7.36
CA TRP A 15 14.94 -9.05 6.62
C TRP A 15 16.19 -8.46 5.99
N SER A 16 16.34 -7.14 6.05
CA SER A 16 17.48 -6.45 5.48
C SER A 16 18.67 -6.56 6.42
N THR A 17 19.86 -6.77 5.85
CA THR A 17 21.14 -6.73 6.56
C THR A 17 21.36 -5.38 7.26
N PHE A 18 20.67 -4.33 6.80
CA PHE A 18 20.61 -3.03 7.48
C PHE A 18 19.94 -3.09 8.85
N TRP A 19 18.97 -3.97 9.11
CA TRP A 19 18.27 -4.09 10.41
C TRP A 19 19.18 -4.69 11.49
N GLU A 20 20.03 -5.63 11.08
CA GLU A 20 20.97 -6.33 11.96
C GLU A 20 22.24 -5.50 12.21
N ARG A 21 22.59 -4.63 11.26
CA ARG A 21 23.74 -3.71 11.32
C ARG A 21 23.38 -2.26 11.63
N ASN A 22 22.12 -1.95 11.97
CA ASN A 22 21.69 -0.57 12.16
C ASN A 22 22.17 0.05 13.48
N TRP A 23 22.35 1.37 13.44
CA TRP A 23 22.62 2.31 14.54
C TRP A 23 21.80 2.08 15.83
N LEU A 24 20.63 1.43 15.75
CA LEU A 24 19.75 1.09 16.90
C LEU A 24 20.33 0.03 17.83
N VAL A 25 21.03 -0.97 17.27
CA VAL A 25 21.72 -2.01 18.06
C VAL A 25 22.92 -1.39 18.79
N GLU A 26 23.56 -0.41 18.15
CA GLU A 26 24.70 0.34 18.69
C GLU A 26 24.25 1.39 19.74
N THR A 27 23.04 1.96 19.59
CA THR A 27 22.46 2.96 20.52
C THR A 27 21.80 2.31 21.75
N SER A 28 21.33 1.06 21.66
CA SER A 28 20.75 0.38 22.82
C SER A 28 20.88 -1.15 22.74
N PRO A 29 21.71 -1.77 23.61
CA PRO A 29 21.90 -3.22 23.63
C PRO A 29 20.62 -4.00 24.01
N LEU A 30 19.72 -3.39 24.78
CA LEU A 30 18.40 -3.92 25.12
C LEU A 30 17.49 -4.06 23.89
N LEU A 31 17.45 -3.03 23.02
CA LEU A 31 16.69 -3.07 21.78
C LEU A 31 17.28 -4.09 20.79
N GLY A 32 18.60 -4.27 20.78
CA GLY A 32 19.25 -5.30 19.97
C GLY A 32 18.82 -6.73 20.33
N GLY A 33 18.54 -7.01 21.61
CA GLY A 33 17.98 -8.30 22.04
C GLY A 33 16.55 -8.51 21.54
N VAL A 34 15.71 -7.47 21.62
CA VAL A 34 14.30 -7.49 21.20
C VAL A 34 14.17 -7.57 19.68
N ILE A 35 14.99 -6.85 18.92
CA ILE A 35 14.95 -6.86 17.44
C ILE A 35 15.36 -8.21 16.85
N ARG A 36 16.18 -8.98 17.58
CA ARG A 36 16.60 -10.35 17.22
C ARG A 36 15.52 -11.40 17.46
N LEU A 37 14.46 -11.09 18.23
CA LEU A 37 13.35 -12.03 18.40
C LEU A 37 12.60 -12.20 17.06
N ALA A 38 12.41 -13.46 16.65
CA ALA A 38 11.59 -13.80 15.50
C ALA A 38 10.16 -13.23 15.60
N ALA A 39 9.64 -13.07 16.82
CA ALA A 39 8.33 -12.46 17.09
C ALA A 39 8.26 -10.98 16.63
N VAL A 40 9.32 -10.20 16.84
CA VAL A 40 9.36 -8.79 16.42
C VAL A 40 9.45 -8.69 14.91
N ARG A 41 10.26 -9.53 14.28
CA ARG A 41 10.33 -9.63 12.81
C ARG A 41 8.97 -10.00 12.22
N GLY A 42 8.28 -10.95 12.84
CA GLY A 42 6.92 -11.34 12.49
C GLY A 42 5.89 -10.22 12.68
N ALA A 43 5.94 -9.49 13.79
CA ALA A 43 5.04 -8.36 14.05
C ALA A 43 5.25 -7.22 13.05
N VAL A 44 6.51 -6.86 12.76
CA VAL A 44 6.85 -5.80 11.80
C VAL A 44 6.48 -6.21 10.37
N SER A 45 6.78 -7.45 9.95
CA SER A 45 6.30 -7.98 8.67
C SER A 45 4.78 -8.03 8.62
N GLY A 46 4.09 -8.41 9.69
CA GLY A 46 2.62 -8.44 9.76
C GLY A 46 2.00 -7.07 9.54
N VAL A 47 2.53 -6.03 10.19
CA VAL A 47 2.11 -4.64 9.96
C VAL A 47 2.41 -4.21 8.51
N GLY A 48 3.58 -4.57 7.96
CA GLY A 48 3.93 -4.34 6.57
C GLY A 48 2.96 -4.98 5.57
N VAL A 49 2.55 -6.24 5.81
CA VAL A 49 1.57 -6.97 4.99
C VAL A 49 0.21 -6.28 4.99
N VAL A 50 -0.30 -5.86 6.15
CA VAL A 50 -1.59 -5.15 6.23
C VAL A 50 -1.54 -3.85 5.43
N ASN A 51 -0.45 -3.10 5.56
CA ASN A 51 -0.25 -1.83 4.86
C ASN A 51 -0.12 -2.03 3.34
N LEU A 52 0.59 -3.08 2.92
CA LEU A 52 0.72 -3.49 1.53
C LEU A 52 -0.63 -3.90 0.93
N CYS A 53 -1.42 -4.70 1.66
CA CYS A 53 -2.73 -5.16 1.23
C CYS A 53 -3.72 -4.00 1.07
N ALA A 54 -3.73 -3.05 2.01
CA ALA A 54 -4.53 -1.82 1.91
C ALA A 54 -4.12 -0.97 0.70
N GLY A 55 -2.82 -0.82 0.45
CA GLY A 55 -2.30 -0.12 -0.73
C GLY A 55 -2.68 -0.81 -2.06
N LEU A 56 -2.65 -2.15 -2.09
CA LEU A 56 -3.05 -2.94 -3.26
C LEU A 56 -4.54 -2.82 -3.54
N TRP A 57 -5.36 -2.79 -2.49
CA TRP A 57 -6.81 -2.60 -2.60
C TRP A 57 -7.16 -1.25 -3.21
N GLU A 58 -6.56 -0.17 -2.71
CA GLU A 58 -6.76 1.19 -3.26
C GLU A 58 -6.36 1.28 -4.74
N LEU A 59 -5.25 0.63 -5.13
CA LEU A 59 -4.83 0.54 -6.53
C LEU A 59 -5.82 -0.25 -7.38
N ALA A 60 -6.32 -1.39 -6.89
CA ALA A 60 -7.28 -2.21 -7.59
C ALA A 60 -8.61 -1.47 -7.82
N VAL A 61 -9.13 -0.79 -6.79
CA VAL A 61 -10.35 0.03 -6.87
C VAL A 61 -10.16 1.18 -7.85
N SER A 62 -9.04 1.89 -7.78
CA SER A 62 -8.73 2.99 -8.69
C SER A 62 -8.60 2.53 -10.15
N LEU A 63 -7.98 1.37 -10.38
CA LEU A 63 -7.84 0.76 -11.70
C LEU A 63 -9.20 0.31 -12.27
N LEU A 64 -10.04 -0.31 -11.44
CA LEU A 64 -11.42 -0.66 -11.81
C LEU A 64 -12.28 0.58 -12.10
N ALA A 65 -12.08 1.66 -11.34
CA ALA A 65 -12.74 2.93 -11.59
C ALA A 65 -12.30 3.57 -12.91
N LEU A 66 -11.04 3.38 -13.32
CA LEU A 66 -10.53 3.84 -14.62
C LEU A 66 -11.00 2.97 -15.80
N VAL A 67 -11.18 1.67 -15.56
CA VAL A 67 -11.75 0.73 -16.53
C VAL A 67 -13.24 0.94 -16.75
N ARG A 68 -13.93 1.76 -15.92
CA ARG A 68 -15.29 2.22 -16.25
C ARG A 68 -15.22 2.93 -17.60
N PRO A 69 -15.77 2.33 -18.67
CA PRO A 69 -15.77 3.00 -19.97
C PRO A 69 -16.55 4.29 -19.80
N VAL A 70 -16.05 5.35 -20.43
CA VAL A 70 -16.72 6.64 -20.61
C VAL A 70 -17.95 6.47 -21.53
N GLY A 71 -18.81 5.49 -21.24
CA GLY A 71 -19.96 5.09 -22.06
C GLY A 71 -21.23 5.86 -21.75
N ALA A 72 -21.19 6.87 -20.88
CA ALA A 72 -22.37 7.61 -20.44
C ALA A 72 -22.57 8.95 -21.14
N SER A 73 -21.90 9.23 -22.27
CA SER A 73 -22.42 10.22 -23.21
C SER A 73 -23.56 9.58 -24.01
N VAL A 74 -24.69 9.34 -23.33
CA VAL A 74 -25.98 9.08 -23.99
C VAL A 74 -26.21 10.27 -24.91
N PRO A 75 -26.22 10.10 -26.25
CA PRO A 75 -26.56 11.18 -27.15
C PRO A 75 -28.00 11.59 -26.81
N ARG A 76 -28.22 12.86 -26.44
CA ARG A 76 -29.60 13.37 -26.35
C ARG A 76 -30.24 13.16 -27.73
N PRO A 77 -31.39 12.47 -27.83
CA PRO A 77 -32.10 12.39 -29.09
C PRO A 77 -32.41 13.82 -29.56
N PRO A 78 -32.32 14.11 -30.88
CA PRO A 78 -32.69 15.41 -31.40
C PRO A 78 -34.13 15.68 -30.96
N GLU A 79 -34.31 16.83 -30.32
CA GLU A 79 -35.63 17.32 -29.93
C GLU A 79 -36.45 17.44 -31.22
N PRO A 80 -37.64 16.80 -31.33
CA PRO A 80 -38.44 16.92 -32.52
C PRO A 80 -38.83 18.38 -32.63
N ASP A 81 -38.39 19.03 -33.71
CA ASP A 81 -38.74 20.39 -34.06
C ASP A 81 -40.27 20.50 -34.07
N ARG A 82 -40.82 20.96 -32.95
CA ARG A 82 -42.24 21.30 -32.85
C ARG A 82 -42.42 22.51 -33.75
N GLY A 83 -43.16 22.28 -34.83
CA GLY A 83 -43.23 23.19 -35.96
C GLY A 83 -43.64 24.62 -35.63
N THR A 84 -43.20 25.50 -36.52
CA THR A 84 -43.78 26.79 -36.86
C THR A 84 -43.65 26.97 -38.36
#